data_AF-A0A1V4ULF9-F1
#
_entry.id   AF-A0A1V4ULF9-F1
#
_cell.length_a   1.000
_cell.length_b   1.000
_cell.length_c   1.000
_cell.angle_alpha   90.00
_cell.angle_beta   90.00
_cell.angle_gamma   90.00
#
_symmetry.space_group_name_H-M   'P 1'
#
loop_
_entity.id
_entity.type
_entity.pdbx_description
1 polymer ?
#
loop_
_entity_poly.entity_id
_entity_poly.type
_entity_poly.pdbx_seq_one_letter_code
_entity_poly.pdbx_strand_id
1 'polypeptide(L)'
;MAGEPRFGMGTIPDDRSVIVVSDLHLGSREDPETSRRFCRFLDYISSGPFPVSCPRWSKKDNGEQNPAGEKWMAPPGRIILLGDILELWDSRWIDRNNSFLDALLPFLRMRDMDCDVVYVVGNHDEDIAEFITSHDEDRKKRKEMEKNRQNKTDEGRIAPAAPDTGVSSGKSQSRCDLTDYSILRVPGPGGRMEPESMKIRWGKDRTLEICNRRYPTPHARGGNLGLDVGGVKYAFIHGQQFDKEQITYTISRAFRQRFDPVDFFQDLASISVTKKMTFLSHVMNMVLAVALLQLFFTPAFFPLVLFIGAIGGIILAVIFLYGIFLFGFRERDQPSSSWLTWACALAFIVIIIILAAGRFYPQSVFPLLFLIPFISSLYILAVISLPMFIAHVKRTAYTLWSSRNMGSKEIVAKKRFDLKKYQYESRVLVFGHTHQADFEAVEGSKSVRLLVNTGTWVDESTQGKCSDHDTFMYIDKTGPCCMRWADEQGIVECYCRKDNSGNRTIPLCEYLVKMNIRLRD
;
A
#
# COMPACT_ATOMS: atom_id res chain seq x y z
N MET A 1 -10.94 -23.51 26.96
CA MET A 1 -10.83 -22.08 27.31
C MET A 1 -9.84 -21.46 26.34
N ALA A 2 -10.30 -20.67 25.37
CA ALA A 2 -9.41 -20.00 24.42
C ALA A 2 -8.76 -18.81 25.15
N GLY A 3 -7.43 -18.84 25.31
CA GLY A 3 -6.68 -17.71 25.85
C GLY A 3 -6.84 -16.48 24.95
N GLU A 4 -6.74 -15.27 25.52
CA GLU A 4 -6.74 -14.04 24.74
C GLU A 4 -5.68 -14.09 23.61
N PRO A 5 -6.01 -13.65 22.38
CA PRO A 5 -5.05 -13.63 21.29
C PRO A 5 -3.86 -12.74 21.65
N ARG A 6 -2.67 -13.35 21.75
CA ARG A 6 -1.42 -12.61 21.99
C ARG A 6 -0.99 -11.95 20.69
N PHE A 7 -1.10 -10.63 20.62
CA PHE A 7 -0.60 -9.81 19.51
C PHE A 7 0.88 -9.54 19.69
N GLY A 8 1.67 -9.72 18.62
CA GLY A 8 3.08 -9.34 18.60
C GLY A 8 4.03 -9.97 19.66
N MET A 9 3.53 -10.81 20.56
CA MET A 9 4.32 -11.42 21.63
C MET A 9 4.48 -12.91 21.37
N GLY A 10 5.73 -13.36 21.29
CA GLY A 10 6.07 -14.77 21.16
C GLY A 10 7.59 -14.96 21.12
N THR A 11 8.02 -16.14 21.54
CA THR A 11 9.38 -16.63 21.33
C THR A 11 9.35 -17.54 20.12
N ILE A 12 10.23 -17.29 19.15
CA ILE A 12 10.40 -18.19 18.01
C ILE A 12 11.21 -19.41 18.48
N PRO A 13 10.72 -20.64 18.24
CA PRO A 13 11.46 -21.85 18.57
C PRO A 13 12.85 -21.90 17.93
N ASP A 14 13.81 -22.53 18.61
CA ASP A 14 15.21 -22.63 18.19
C ASP A 14 15.44 -23.40 16.89
N ASP A 15 14.47 -24.20 16.46
CA ASP A 15 14.43 -24.96 15.20
C ASP A 15 13.67 -24.22 14.08
N ARG A 16 13.26 -22.97 14.33
CA ARG A 16 12.55 -22.11 13.38
C ARG A 16 13.28 -20.78 13.18
N SER A 17 12.92 -20.10 12.11
CA SER A 17 13.44 -18.78 11.77
C SER A 17 12.36 -17.73 11.55
N VAL A 18 12.78 -16.47 11.48
CA VAL A 18 11.98 -15.35 10.99
C VAL A 18 12.57 -14.90 9.66
N ILE A 19 11.73 -14.83 8.64
CA ILE A 19 12.06 -14.23 7.34
C ILE A 19 11.39 -12.88 7.27
N VAL A 20 12.13 -11.83 6.93
CA VAL A 20 11.61 -10.48 6.74
C VAL A 20 11.91 -10.00 5.34
N VAL A 21 10.88 -9.51 4.66
CA VAL A 21 10.94 -9.02 3.27
C VAL A 21 10.24 -7.68 3.22
N SER A 22 10.81 -6.70 2.55
CA SER A 22 10.21 -5.38 2.31
C SER A 22 10.30 -5.02 0.83
N ASP A 23 9.57 -3.98 0.42
CA ASP A 23 9.72 -3.34 -0.89
C ASP A 23 9.58 -4.36 -2.05
N LEU A 24 8.52 -5.17 -1.99
CA LEU A 24 8.16 -6.11 -3.07
C LEU A 24 7.51 -5.38 -4.25
N HIS A 25 6.76 -4.29 -3.99
CA HIS A 25 6.01 -3.53 -4.99
C HIS A 25 5.27 -4.41 -6.02
N LEU A 26 4.54 -5.43 -5.56
CA LEU A 26 3.79 -6.33 -6.45
C LEU A 26 2.79 -5.52 -7.30
N GLY A 27 2.80 -5.74 -8.60
CA GLY A 27 2.06 -4.95 -9.59
C GLY A 27 2.79 -3.72 -10.11
N SER A 28 4.06 -3.51 -9.74
CA SER A 28 4.88 -2.41 -10.27
C SER A 28 5.13 -2.52 -11.77
N ARG A 29 5.37 -1.35 -12.38
CA ARG A 29 5.85 -1.22 -13.77
C ARG A 29 7.32 -1.53 -13.92
N GLU A 30 8.09 -1.31 -12.85
CA GLU A 30 9.54 -1.35 -12.86
C GLU A 30 10.03 -2.80 -13.00
N ASP A 31 9.38 -3.73 -12.31
CA ASP A 31 9.74 -5.15 -12.35
C ASP A 31 8.48 -6.06 -12.37
N PRO A 32 7.99 -6.42 -13.57
CA PRO A 32 6.87 -7.35 -13.74
C PRO A 32 7.11 -8.77 -13.21
N GLU A 33 8.37 -9.18 -13.00
CA GLU A 33 8.73 -10.57 -12.68
C GLU A 33 8.87 -10.81 -11.17
N THR A 34 8.87 -9.76 -10.34
CA THR A 34 9.04 -9.86 -8.88
C THR A 34 8.09 -10.88 -8.25
N SER A 35 6.82 -10.91 -8.67
CA SER A 35 5.85 -11.91 -8.16
C SER A 35 6.31 -13.35 -8.41
N ARG A 36 6.84 -13.65 -9.62
CA ARG A 36 7.30 -14.99 -9.97
C ARG A 36 8.58 -15.37 -9.24
N ARG A 37 9.54 -14.45 -9.14
CA ARG A 37 10.79 -14.67 -8.38
C ARG A 37 10.47 -14.92 -6.90
N PHE A 38 9.62 -14.09 -6.31
CA PHE A 38 9.20 -14.23 -4.91
C PHE A 38 8.45 -15.54 -4.66
N CYS A 39 7.60 -15.97 -5.60
CA CYS A 39 6.96 -17.27 -5.55
C CYS A 39 7.95 -18.44 -5.54
N ARG A 40 8.97 -18.42 -6.41
CA ARG A 40 10.03 -19.45 -6.41
C ARG A 40 10.82 -19.46 -5.10
N PHE A 41 11.11 -18.28 -4.56
CA PHE A 41 11.73 -18.15 -3.25
C PHE A 41 10.87 -18.75 -2.13
N LEU A 42 9.56 -18.44 -2.10
CA LEU A 42 8.63 -19.04 -1.13
C LEU A 42 8.60 -20.57 -1.23
N ASP A 43 8.55 -21.10 -2.46
CA ASP A 43 8.60 -22.54 -2.70
C ASP A 43 9.91 -23.12 -2.14
N TYR A 44 11.05 -22.45 -2.37
CA TYR A 44 12.36 -22.86 -1.87
C TYR A 44 12.41 -22.96 -0.33
N ILE A 45 11.99 -21.91 0.38
CA ILE A 45 12.06 -21.85 1.86
C ILE A 45 10.95 -22.66 2.55
N SER A 46 9.93 -23.10 1.82
CA SER A 46 8.81 -23.90 2.37
C SER A 46 9.19 -25.36 2.66
N SER A 47 10.26 -25.86 2.04
CA SER A 47 10.62 -27.28 1.94
C SER A 47 11.17 -27.92 3.24
N GLY A 48 11.30 -27.16 4.31
CA GLY A 48 12.00 -27.55 5.54
C GLY A 48 13.27 -26.73 5.72
N PRO A 49 14.31 -27.26 6.38
CA PRO A 49 15.61 -26.63 6.32
C PRO A 49 16.00 -26.46 4.84
N PHE A 50 16.70 -25.39 4.47
CA PHE A 50 17.07 -25.14 3.07
C PHE A 50 18.58 -24.82 2.95
N PRO A 51 19.25 -25.31 1.88
CA PRO A 51 20.68 -25.11 1.72
C PRO A 51 21.00 -23.65 1.39
N VAL A 52 22.17 -23.17 1.81
CA VAL A 52 22.64 -21.80 1.49
C VAL A 52 24.10 -21.72 1.11
N SER A 53 24.40 -20.81 0.19
CA SER A 53 25.76 -20.44 -0.19
C SER A 53 26.24 -19.26 0.67
N CYS A 54 26.92 -19.55 1.78
CA CYS A 54 27.44 -18.49 2.65
C CYS A 54 28.74 -18.84 3.38
N PRO A 55 29.76 -17.96 3.36
CA PRO A 55 31.02 -18.14 4.11
C PRO A 55 30.84 -18.32 5.62
N ARG A 56 29.90 -17.60 6.25
CA ARG A 56 29.59 -17.72 7.69
C ARG A 56 29.24 -19.16 8.06
N TRP A 57 28.59 -19.86 7.14
CA TRP A 57 28.14 -21.22 7.33
C TRP A 57 29.02 -22.25 6.59
N SER A 58 30.09 -21.88 5.89
CA SER A 58 30.96 -22.85 5.22
C SER A 58 32.08 -23.44 6.09
N LYS A 59 32.37 -22.87 7.27
CA LYS A 59 33.39 -23.38 8.21
C LYS A 59 32.80 -24.31 9.28
N LYS A 60 33.43 -25.47 9.54
CA LYS A 60 33.26 -26.23 10.79
C LYS A 60 34.06 -25.55 11.91
N ASP A 61 33.63 -25.72 13.16
CA ASP A 61 34.31 -25.19 14.36
C ASP A 61 35.77 -25.67 14.52
N ASN A 62 36.21 -26.64 13.72
CA ASN A 62 37.50 -27.33 13.86
C ASN A 62 38.50 -27.02 12.71
N GLY A 63 38.24 -26.02 11.87
CA GLY A 63 39.19 -25.58 10.83
C GLY A 63 39.30 -26.48 9.59
N GLU A 64 38.65 -27.63 9.54
CA GLU A 64 38.51 -28.42 8.31
C GLU A 64 37.41 -27.86 7.40
N GLN A 65 37.74 -27.68 6.12
CA GLN A 65 36.76 -27.40 5.07
C GLN A 65 35.85 -28.62 4.90
N ASN A 66 34.54 -28.40 4.97
CA ASN A 66 33.56 -29.46 4.76
C ASN A 66 33.58 -29.85 3.27
N PRO A 67 33.84 -31.12 2.90
CA PRO A 67 33.98 -31.51 1.49
C PRO A 67 32.69 -31.40 0.66
N ALA A 68 31.55 -31.07 1.31
CA ALA A 68 30.24 -30.98 0.67
C ALA A 68 29.53 -29.61 0.80
N GLY A 69 30.14 -28.57 1.41
CA GLY A 69 29.74 -27.14 1.28
C GLY A 69 28.33 -26.68 1.73
N GLU A 70 27.32 -27.55 1.83
CA GLU A 70 25.93 -27.21 2.07
C GLU A 70 25.63 -27.16 3.58
N LYS A 71 25.30 -25.97 4.10
CA LYS A 71 24.66 -25.82 5.41
C LYS A 71 23.21 -25.40 5.23
N TRP A 72 22.38 -25.84 6.16
CA TRP A 72 20.94 -25.73 6.12
C TRP A 72 20.44 -24.66 7.08
N MET A 73 19.60 -23.74 6.62
CA MET A 73 18.93 -22.73 7.44
C MET A 73 17.58 -23.25 7.92
N ALA A 74 17.14 -22.83 9.11
CA ALA A 74 15.90 -23.33 9.70
C ALA A 74 14.67 -22.83 8.90
N PRO A 75 13.62 -23.66 8.75
CA PRO A 75 12.40 -23.25 8.07
C PRO A 75 11.73 -22.08 8.81
N PRO A 76 10.97 -21.23 8.09
CA PRO A 76 10.27 -20.12 8.71
C PRO A 76 9.25 -20.63 9.73
N GLY A 77 9.30 -20.07 10.94
CA GLY A 77 8.17 -20.05 11.86
C GLY A 77 7.30 -18.81 11.66
N ARG A 78 7.89 -17.75 11.10
CA ARG A 78 7.20 -16.49 10.80
C ARG A 78 7.78 -15.80 9.57
N ILE A 79 6.91 -15.27 8.72
CA ILE A 79 7.26 -14.37 7.62
C ILE A 79 6.70 -12.98 7.95
N ILE A 80 7.55 -11.96 7.90
CA ILE A 80 7.19 -10.57 8.13
C ILE A 80 7.35 -9.82 6.81
N LEU A 81 6.24 -9.35 6.27
CA LEU A 81 6.16 -8.46 5.12
C LEU A 81 6.21 -7.02 5.66
N LEU A 82 7.33 -6.33 5.46
CA LEU A 82 7.70 -5.09 6.12
C LEU A 82 7.52 -3.87 5.21
N GLY A 83 6.27 -3.62 4.83
CA GLY A 83 5.83 -2.46 4.07
C GLY A 83 6.21 -2.46 2.59
N ASP A 84 5.49 -1.63 1.83
CA ASP A 84 5.60 -1.45 0.38
C ASP A 84 5.59 -2.79 -0.38
N ILE A 85 4.64 -3.64 0.01
CA ILE A 85 4.46 -4.99 -0.53
C ILE A 85 3.62 -4.96 -1.80
N LEU A 86 2.56 -4.15 -1.81
CA LEU A 86 1.73 -3.90 -2.99
C LEU A 86 2.02 -2.51 -3.55
N GLU A 87 2.09 -2.40 -4.88
CA GLU A 87 2.23 -1.10 -5.55
C GLU A 87 0.83 -0.56 -5.89
N LEU A 88 0.14 0.10 -4.94
CA LEU A 88 -1.20 0.66 -5.20
C LEU A 88 -1.15 2.10 -5.74
N TRP A 89 0.00 2.78 -5.69
CA TRP A 89 0.11 4.18 -6.08
C TRP A 89 0.41 4.35 -7.57
N ASP A 90 1.36 3.59 -8.10
CA ASP A 90 1.79 3.63 -9.50
C ASP A 90 1.78 2.23 -10.14
N SER A 91 0.66 1.53 -9.98
CA SER A 91 0.48 0.19 -10.52
C SER A 91 0.71 0.16 -12.04
N ARG A 92 1.11 -1.01 -12.53
CA ARG A 92 1.26 -1.29 -13.94
C ARG A 92 0.01 -0.87 -14.71
N TRP A 93 0.23 -0.05 -15.73
CA TRP A 93 -0.81 0.56 -16.58
C TRP A 93 -1.86 1.43 -15.86
N ILE A 94 -1.58 1.95 -14.65
CA ILE A 94 -2.56 2.69 -13.82
C ILE A 94 -3.78 1.80 -13.53
N ASP A 95 -3.52 0.51 -13.30
CA ASP A 95 -4.54 -0.46 -12.94
C ASP A 95 -4.11 -1.23 -11.70
N ARG A 96 -4.74 -0.89 -10.57
CA ARG A 96 -4.51 -1.51 -9.25
C ARG A 96 -4.80 -3.00 -9.23
N ASN A 97 -5.60 -3.49 -10.17
CA ASN A 97 -5.86 -4.92 -10.28
C ASN A 97 -4.56 -5.70 -10.52
N ASN A 98 -3.56 -5.10 -11.19
CA ASN A 98 -2.26 -5.75 -11.36
C ASN A 98 -1.57 -6.06 -10.03
N SER A 99 -1.67 -5.16 -9.04
CA SER A 99 -1.08 -5.35 -7.72
C SER A 99 -1.75 -6.49 -6.97
N PHE A 100 -3.08 -6.60 -7.05
CA PHE A 100 -3.81 -7.71 -6.47
C PHE A 100 -3.54 -9.03 -7.20
N LEU A 101 -3.53 -9.03 -8.54
CA LEU A 101 -3.25 -10.22 -9.34
C LEU A 101 -1.85 -10.78 -9.04
N ASP A 102 -0.84 -9.91 -8.98
CA ASP A 102 0.54 -10.30 -8.68
C ASP A 102 0.71 -10.76 -7.21
N ALA A 103 -0.19 -10.35 -6.31
CA ALA A 103 -0.22 -10.78 -4.92
C ALA A 103 -0.95 -12.11 -4.68
N LEU A 104 -1.91 -12.49 -5.52
CA LEU A 104 -2.72 -13.70 -5.30
C LEU A 104 -1.85 -14.94 -5.05
N LEU A 105 -0.88 -15.22 -5.92
CA LEU A 105 -0.06 -16.43 -5.82
C LEU A 105 0.90 -16.42 -4.62
N PRO A 106 1.68 -15.36 -4.34
CA PRO A 106 2.50 -15.29 -3.13
C PRO A 106 1.70 -15.50 -1.84
N PHE A 107 0.53 -14.86 -1.71
CA PHE A 107 -0.29 -15.00 -0.51
C PHE A 107 -0.89 -16.39 -0.37
N LEU A 108 -1.33 -17.01 -1.47
CA LEU A 108 -1.80 -18.39 -1.43
C LEU A 108 -0.68 -19.36 -1.00
N ARG A 109 0.55 -19.18 -1.51
CA ARG A 109 1.72 -19.95 -1.07
C ARG A 109 1.97 -19.78 0.42
N MET A 110 2.05 -18.55 0.91
CA MET A 110 2.26 -18.27 2.35
C MET A 110 1.13 -18.80 3.24
N ARG A 111 -0.11 -18.90 2.74
CA ARG A 111 -1.24 -19.52 3.46
C ARG A 111 -1.06 -21.02 3.66
N ASP A 112 -0.46 -21.68 2.69
CA ASP A 112 -0.28 -23.12 2.69
C ASP A 112 1.04 -23.55 3.39
N MET A 113 1.92 -22.58 3.69
CA MET A 113 3.15 -22.78 4.48
C MET A 113 2.88 -22.96 5.98
N ASP A 114 3.78 -23.68 6.65
CA ASP A 114 3.72 -23.93 8.09
C ASP A 114 4.34 -22.78 8.92
N CYS A 115 3.87 -21.55 8.71
CA CYS A 115 4.35 -20.36 9.40
C CYS A 115 3.26 -19.32 9.63
N ASP A 116 3.43 -18.45 10.63
CA ASP A 116 2.62 -17.23 10.76
C ASP A 116 3.07 -16.17 9.75
N VAL A 117 2.15 -15.32 9.30
CA VAL A 117 2.44 -14.17 8.45
C VAL A 117 2.12 -12.88 9.20
N VAL A 118 3.01 -11.90 9.13
CA VAL A 118 2.77 -10.55 9.62
C VAL A 118 2.89 -9.59 8.45
N TYR A 119 1.86 -8.78 8.22
CA TYR A 119 1.86 -7.73 7.21
C TYR A 119 1.95 -6.38 7.93
N VAL A 120 3.12 -5.76 7.88
CA VAL A 120 3.30 -4.38 8.32
C VAL A 120 3.06 -3.49 7.11
N VAL A 121 2.07 -2.61 7.22
CA VAL A 121 1.66 -1.74 6.11
C VAL A 121 2.69 -0.62 5.90
N GLY A 122 2.93 -0.27 4.63
CA GLY A 122 3.76 0.84 4.18
C GLY A 122 2.98 1.96 3.50
N ASN A 123 3.66 2.83 2.76
CA ASN A 123 3.01 3.93 2.04
C ASN A 123 2.24 3.42 0.84
N HIS A 124 2.88 2.59 0.02
CA HIS A 124 2.34 2.17 -1.28
C HIS A 124 1.12 1.25 -1.13
N ASP A 125 0.90 0.72 0.07
CA ASP A 125 -0.16 -0.21 0.42
C ASP A 125 -0.93 0.21 1.69
N GLU A 126 -0.91 1.51 2.04
CA GLU A 126 -1.58 2.09 3.23
C GLU A 126 -3.05 1.67 3.36
N ASP A 127 -3.73 1.48 2.23
CA ASP A 127 -5.13 1.04 2.12
C ASP A 127 -5.40 -0.28 2.87
N ILE A 128 -4.40 -1.16 2.99
CA ILE A 128 -4.53 -2.43 3.71
C ILE A 128 -4.77 -2.19 5.22
N ALA A 129 -4.26 -1.09 5.78
CA ALA A 129 -4.52 -0.72 7.17
C ALA A 129 -6.01 -0.40 7.42
N GLU A 130 -6.77 0.01 6.38
CA GLU A 130 -8.20 0.30 6.48
C GLU A 130 -9.05 -0.95 6.77
N PHE A 131 -8.53 -2.15 6.50
CA PHE A 131 -9.21 -3.39 6.88
C PHE A 131 -9.40 -3.47 8.39
N ILE A 132 -8.44 -2.95 9.16
CA ILE A 132 -8.46 -2.96 10.62
C ILE A 132 -9.59 -2.06 11.13
N THR A 133 -9.70 -0.83 10.61
CA THR A 133 -10.72 0.15 11.02
C THR A 133 -12.11 -0.25 10.50
N SER A 134 -12.21 -0.69 9.25
CA SER A 134 -13.48 -1.10 8.63
C SER A 134 -14.11 -2.29 9.35
N HIS A 135 -13.30 -3.29 9.70
CA HIS A 135 -13.78 -4.44 10.49
C HIS A 135 -14.18 -4.04 11.92
N ASP A 136 -13.46 -3.11 12.56
CA ASP A 136 -13.85 -2.58 13.87
C ASP A 136 -15.23 -1.92 13.84
N GLU A 137 -15.49 -1.09 12.84
CA GLU A 137 -16.77 -0.38 12.66
C GLU A 137 -17.92 -1.32 12.29
N ASP A 138 -17.71 -2.27 11.36
CA ASP A 138 -18.72 -3.28 11.01
C ASP A 138 -19.10 -4.12 12.25
N ARG A 139 -18.12 -4.53 13.04
CA ARG A 139 -18.36 -5.25 14.30
C ARG A 139 -19.20 -4.44 15.29
N LYS A 140 -18.94 -3.13 15.43
CA LYS A 140 -19.74 -2.25 16.31
C LYS A 140 -21.18 -2.15 15.83
N LYS A 141 -21.38 -1.90 14.54
CA LYS A 141 -22.72 -1.80 13.92
C LYS A 141 -23.51 -3.10 14.08
N ARG A 142 -22.88 -4.26 13.86
CA ARG A 142 -23.54 -5.56 14.07
C ARG A 142 -23.97 -5.78 15.52
N LYS A 143 -23.09 -5.47 16.49
CA LYS A 143 -23.44 -5.57 17.92
C LYS A 143 -24.61 -4.67 18.29
N GLU A 144 -24.66 -3.47 17.73
CA GLU A 144 -25.78 -2.54 17.92
C GLU A 144 -27.08 -3.10 17.31
N MET A 145 -27.02 -3.62 16.08
CA MET A 145 -28.17 -4.28 15.44
C MET A 145 -28.67 -5.49 16.23
N GLU A 146 -27.77 -6.31 16.77
CA GLU A 146 -28.11 -7.49 17.57
C GLU A 146 -28.76 -7.09 18.89
N LYS A 147 -28.21 -6.08 19.59
CA LYS A 147 -28.81 -5.51 20.79
C LYS A 147 -30.20 -4.94 20.51
N ASN A 148 -30.36 -4.21 19.40
CA ASN A 148 -31.66 -3.67 18.98
C ASN A 148 -32.66 -4.76 18.62
N ARG A 149 -32.20 -5.87 18.02
CA ARG A 149 -33.04 -7.03 17.71
C ARG A 149 -33.49 -7.73 18.99
N GLN A 150 -32.58 -7.90 19.95
CA GLN A 150 -32.85 -8.54 21.23
C GLN A 150 -33.85 -7.74 22.07
N ASN A 151 -33.67 -6.41 22.15
CA ASN A 151 -34.61 -5.50 22.80
C ASN A 151 -36.01 -5.57 22.18
N LYS A 152 -36.14 -5.67 20.85
CA LYS A 152 -37.44 -5.83 20.17
C LYS A 152 -38.11 -7.18 20.44
N THR A 153 -37.34 -8.26 20.58
CA THR A 153 -37.90 -9.57 20.99
C THR A 153 -38.33 -9.60 22.45
N ASP A 154 -37.68 -8.82 23.32
CA ASP A 154 -38.04 -8.71 24.74
C ASP A 154 -39.27 -7.81 24.95
N GLU A 155 -39.45 -6.75 24.15
CA GLU A 155 -40.68 -5.93 24.13
C GLU A 155 -41.89 -6.67 23.50
N GLY A 156 -41.65 -7.68 22.66
CA GLY A 156 -42.68 -8.53 22.06
C GLY A 156 -43.13 -9.72 22.93
N ARG A 157 -42.50 -9.98 24.07
CA ARG A 157 -42.89 -11.05 25.01
C ARG A 157 -43.86 -10.51 26.06
N ILE A 158 -45.10 -10.24 25.65
CA ILE A 158 -46.25 -10.29 26.55
C ILE A 158 -47.06 -11.54 26.20
N ALA A 159 -47.21 -12.41 27.21
CA ALA A 159 -47.90 -13.72 27.25
C ALA A 159 -47.06 -14.97 26.88
N PRO A 160 -47.07 -16.02 27.72
CA PRO A 160 -46.44 -17.30 27.40
C PRO A 160 -47.40 -18.13 26.52
N ALA A 161 -46.97 -18.46 25.31
CA ALA A 161 -47.55 -19.54 24.53
C ALA A 161 -46.78 -20.85 24.80
N ALA A 162 -47.53 -21.95 24.87
CA ALA A 162 -47.15 -23.29 25.28
C ALA A 162 -45.92 -23.89 24.56
N PRO A 163 -45.26 -24.92 25.13
CA PRO A 163 -44.05 -25.49 24.56
C PRO A 163 -44.38 -26.39 23.38
N ASP A 164 -44.11 -25.91 22.16
CA ASP A 164 -44.15 -26.77 20.98
C ASP A 164 -42.84 -27.57 20.84
N THR A 165 -43.04 -28.87 20.80
CA THR A 165 -42.05 -29.93 20.63
C THR A 165 -41.45 -29.91 19.23
N GLY A 166 -40.11 -29.87 19.18
CA GLY A 166 -39.31 -30.64 18.23
C GLY A 166 -39.35 -30.22 16.76
N VAL A 167 -38.36 -29.43 16.35
CA VAL A 167 -37.63 -29.66 15.08
C VAL A 167 -36.17 -29.25 15.30
N SER A 168 -35.27 -30.23 15.37
CA SER A 168 -33.84 -30.02 15.28
C SER A 168 -33.49 -29.60 13.85
N SER A 169 -33.50 -28.29 13.57
CA SER A 169 -32.86 -27.80 12.35
C SER A 169 -31.35 -27.90 12.53
N GLY A 170 -30.75 -28.96 11.98
CA GLY A 170 -29.32 -29.08 11.82
C GLY A 170 -28.78 -27.86 11.11
N LYS A 171 -28.22 -26.92 11.88
CA LYS A 171 -27.43 -25.82 11.33
C LYS A 171 -26.15 -26.45 10.79
N SER A 172 -26.11 -26.60 9.48
CA SER A 172 -24.86 -26.61 8.72
C SER A 172 -24.00 -25.45 9.23
N GLN A 173 -23.01 -25.76 10.07
CA GLN A 173 -22.01 -24.81 10.53
C GLN A 173 -21.28 -24.28 9.30
N SER A 174 -21.59 -23.04 8.90
CA SER A 174 -20.76 -22.32 7.96
C SER A 174 -19.36 -22.21 8.57
N ARG A 175 -18.37 -22.74 7.86
CA ARG A 175 -16.98 -22.94 8.29
C ARG A 175 -16.16 -21.65 8.51
N CYS A 176 -16.79 -20.48 8.44
CA CYS A 176 -16.18 -19.17 8.71
C CYS A 176 -16.98 -18.52 9.85
N ASP A 177 -16.39 -18.45 11.04
CA ASP A 177 -17.02 -17.82 12.21
C ASP A 177 -16.38 -16.44 12.44
N LEU A 178 -17.16 -15.48 12.89
CA LEU A 178 -16.70 -14.11 13.19
C LEU A 178 -15.65 -14.10 14.33
N THR A 179 -15.46 -15.22 15.02
CA THR A 179 -14.37 -15.45 15.99
C THR A 179 -13.00 -15.64 15.34
N ASP A 180 -12.93 -15.81 14.02
CA ASP A 180 -11.65 -15.97 13.29
C ASP A 180 -10.84 -14.67 13.20
N TYR A 181 -11.39 -13.55 13.69
CA TYR A 181 -10.78 -12.23 13.68
C TYR A 181 -10.64 -11.66 15.09
N SER A 182 -9.47 -11.10 15.39
CA SER A 182 -9.21 -10.36 16.62
C SER A 182 -8.59 -9.00 16.30
N ILE A 183 -8.95 -7.98 17.07
CA ILE A 183 -8.44 -6.61 16.90
C ILE A 183 -7.82 -6.15 18.20
N LEU A 184 -6.56 -5.71 18.11
CA LEU A 184 -5.86 -4.98 19.14
C LEU A 184 -6.21 -3.48 19.03
N ARG A 185 -6.63 -2.89 20.16
CA ARG A 185 -6.89 -1.45 20.26
C ARG A 185 -5.93 -0.81 21.28
N VAL A 186 -5.57 0.44 21.04
CA VAL A 186 -4.64 1.20 21.87
C VAL A 186 -5.17 2.59 22.20
N PRO A 187 -4.74 3.21 23.32
CA PRO A 187 -5.13 4.58 23.63
C PRO A 187 -4.58 5.58 22.59
N GLY A 188 -5.48 6.23 21.86
CA GLY A 188 -5.20 7.32 20.93
C GLY A 188 -5.29 8.71 21.59
N PRO A 189 -5.06 9.79 20.82
CA PRO A 189 -5.19 11.17 21.30
C PRO A 189 -6.60 11.44 21.88
N GLY A 190 -6.67 11.89 23.14
CA GLY A 190 -7.94 12.08 23.84
C GLY A 190 -8.51 10.83 24.51
N GLY A 191 -7.72 9.76 24.66
CA GLY A 191 -8.07 8.58 25.46
C GLY A 191 -9.01 7.58 24.78
N ARG A 192 -9.40 7.82 23.51
CA ARG A 192 -10.20 6.87 22.73
C ARG A 192 -9.36 5.67 22.31
N MET A 193 -9.93 4.48 22.37
CA MET A 193 -9.26 3.25 21.92
C MET A 193 -9.32 3.16 20.39
N GLU A 194 -8.17 3.25 19.73
CA GLU A 194 -8.01 3.16 18.28
C GLU A 194 -7.50 1.77 17.89
N PRO A 195 -8.04 1.14 16.82
CA PRO A 195 -7.56 -0.15 16.35
C PRO A 195 -6.17 -0.02 15.70
N GLU A 196 -5.20 -0.87 16.07
CA GLU A 196 -3.81 -0.78 15.61
C GLU A 196 -3.33 -2.03 14.86
N SER A 197 -3.86 -3.20 15.21
CA SER A 197 -3.53 -4.48 14.57
C SER A 197 -4.76 -5.37 14.51
N MET A 198 -4.87 -6.15 13.44
CA MET A 198 -5.90 -7.17 13.23
C MET A 198 -5.23 -8.51 12.96
N LYS A 199 -5.62 -9.53 13.72
CA LYS A 199 -5.14 -10.90 13.56
C LYS A 199 -6.26 -11.81 13.10
N ILE A 200 -5.98 -12.55 12.03
CA ILE A 200 -6.93 -13.39 11.31
C ILE A 200 -6.38 -14.82 11.29
N ARG A 201 -7.27 -15.81 11.39
CA ARG A 201 -6.91 -17.19 11.08
C ARG A 201 -6.45 -17.31 9.62
N TRP A 202 -5.29 -17.91 9.41
CA TRP A 202 -4.63 -18.02 8.11
C TRP A 202 -4.24 -19.48 7.90
N GLY A 203 -4.90 -20.17 6.96
CA GLY A 203 -4.73 -21.61 6.82
C GLY A 203 -5.28 -22.39 8.04
N LYS A 204 -4.71 -23.57 8.33
CA LYS A 204 -5.21 -24.46 9.39
C LYS A 204 -5.11 -23.83 10.78
N ASP A 205 -3.89 -23.75 11.32
CA ASP A 205 -3.62 -23.30 12.69
C ASP A 205 -2.61 -22.13 12.73
N ARG A 206 -2.46 -21.42 11.61
CA ARG A 206 -1.57 -20.27 11.47
C ARG A 206 -2.36 -18.97 11.45
N THR A 207 -1.66 -17.85 11.56
CA THR A 207 -2.27 -16.52 11.65
C THR A 207 -1.67 -15.54 10.66
N LEU A 208 -2.50 -14.62 10.18
CA LEU A 208 -2.11 -13.41 9.47
C LEU A 208 -2.38 -12.22 10.38
N GLU A 209 -1.35 -11.48 10.76
CA GLU A 209 -1.46 -10.26 11.56
C GLU A 209 -1.18 -9.04 10.68
N ILE A 210 -2.20 -8.21 10.43
CA ILE A 210 -2.08 -6.94 9.71
C ILE A 210 -1.85 -5.83 10.73
N CYS A 211 -0.74 -5.11 10.57
CA CYS A 211 -0.25 -4.07 11.46
C CYS A 211 -0.09 -2.76 10.70
N ASN A 212 -0.56 -1.65 11.26
CA ASN A 212 -0.56 -0.37 10.54
C ASN A 212 0.86 0.11 10.14
N ARG A 213 1.87 0.10 11.03
CA ARG A 213 3.23 0.63 10.68
C ARG A 213 4.40 -0.04 11.37
N ARG A 214 4.11 -0.96 12.29
CA ARG A 214 5.12 -1.56 13.16
C ARG A 214 4.64 -2.88 13.73
N TYR A 215 5.62 -3.70 14.07
CA TYR A 215 5.41 -4.95 14.76
C TYR A 215 6.58 -5.18 15.73
N PRO A 216 6.37 -5.70 16.95
CA PRO A 216 5.10 -5.93 17.63
C PRO A 216 4.23 -4.68 17.91
N THR A 217 2.95 -4.90 18.20
CA THR A 217 1.94 -3.89 18.59
C THR A 217 1.36 -4.30 19.97
N PRO A 218 1.11 -3.39 20.95
CA PRO A 218 1.03 -1.92 20.92
C PRO A 218 2.29 -1.20 21.39
N HIS A 219 2.29 0.14 21.45
CA HIS A 219 3.34 0.95 22.09
C HIS A 219 3.17 0.92 23.63
N ALA A 220 3.83 0.02 24.35
CA ALA A 220 3.81 0.08 25.81
C ALA A 220 4.77 1.16 26.32
N ARG A 221 4.29 2.07 27.18
CA ARG A 221 5.18 2.83 28.06
C ARG A 221 5.84 1.84 29.02
N GLY A 222 7.16 1.66 28.94
CA GLY A 222 7.92 0.83 29.90
C GLY A 222 8.45 -0.51 29.39
N GLY A 223 8.75 -0.66 28.10
CA GLY A 223 9.93 -1.44 27.67
C GLY A 223 9.73 -2.86 27.12
N ASN A 224 8.70 -3.63 27.48
CA ASN A 224 8.79 -5.09 27.25
C ASN A 224 8.52 -5.64 25.82
N LEU A 225 8.36 -4.82 24.78
CA LEU A 225 7.90 -5.28 23.48
C LEU A 225 9.04 -5.55 22.50
N GLY A 226 9.08 -6.78 21.99
CA GLY A 226 9.93 -7.23 20.90
C GLY A 226 9.68 -8.71 20.64
N LEU A 227 9.80 -9.12 19.38
CA LEU A 227 9.78 -10.54 19.03
C LEU A 227 11.07 -11.17 19.57
N ASP A 228 10.97 -12.20 20.40
CA ASP A 228 12.15 -12.87 20.95
C ASP A 228 12.58 -14.01 20.02
N VAL A 229 13.83 -13.94 19.54
CA VAL A 229 14.47 -14.99 18.76
C VAL A 229 15.85 -15.25 19.36
N GLY A 230 16.04 -16.43 19.94
CA GLY A 230 17.30 -16.81 20.60
C GLY A 230 17.71 -15.85 21.72
N GLY A 231 16.77 -15.32 22.51
CA GLY A 231 17.06 -14.41 23.62
C GLY A 231 17.41 -12.98 23.20
N VAL A 232 17.15 -12.62 21.94
CA VAL A 232 17.31 -11.24 21.43
C VAL A 232 15.95 -10.71 21.01
N LYS A 233 15.61 -9.50 21.46
CA LYS A 233 14.36 -8.81 21.12
C LYS A 233 14.50 -7.99 19.85
N TYR A 234 13.62 -8.22 18.88
CA TYR A 234 13.54 -7.52 17.59
C TYR A 234 12.26 -6.68 17.48
N ALA A 235 12.37 -5.51 16.86
CA ALA A 235 11.24 -4.70 16.43
C ALA A 235 11.34 -4.42 14.92
N PHE A 236 10.19 -4.25 14.28
CA PHE A 236 10.05 -4.11 12.84
C PHE A 236 9.20 -2.88 12.55
N ILE A 237 9.68 -1.98 11.69
CA ILE A 237 8.96 -0.76 11.29
C ILE A 237 9.03 -0.55 9.78
N HIS A 238 8.00 0.03 9.19
CA HIS A 238 8.12 0.53 7.82
C HIS A 238 8.94 1.83 7.81
N GLY A 239 9.97 1.90 6.96
CA GLY A 239 10.97 2.98 6.95
C GLY A 239 10.44 4.35 6.49
N GLN A 240 9.21 4.44 5.99
CA GLN A 240 8.56 5.70 5.61
C GLN A 240 8.57 6.77 6.73
N GLN A 241 8.70 6.37 8.00
CA GLN A 241 8.85 7.30 9.13
C GLN A 241 10.11 8.18 9.05
N PHE A 242 11.06 7.87 8.17
CA PHE A 242 12.26 8.68 7.89
C PHE A 242 11.98 9.85 6.94
N ASP A 243 10.86 9.84 6.22
CA ASP A 243 10.52 10.90 5.28
C ASP A 243 9.86 12.07 6.02
N LYS A 244 10.51 13.25 5.95
CA LYS A 244 10.12 14.45 6.71
C LYS A 244 8.83 15.10 6.19
N GLU A 245 8.46 14.85 4.94
CA GLU A 245 7.32 15.49 4.29
C GLU A 245 6.22 14.47 3.98
N GLN A 246 5.20 14.42 4.84
CA GLN A 246 4.04 13.52 4.74
C GLN A 246 2.74 14.32 4.59
N ILE A 247 2.72 15.28 3.66
CA ILE A 247 1.65 16.29 3.55
C ILE A 247 0.25 15.66 3.43
N THR A 248 0.09 14.60 2.64
CA THR A 248 -1.21 13.94 2.45
C THR A 248 -1.71 13.21 3.68
N TYR A 249 -0.79 12.63 4.44
CA TYR A 249 -1.11 12.01 5.72
C TYR A 249 -1.49 13.06 6.77
N THR A 250 -0.76 14.19 6.83
CA THR A 250 -1.09 15.31 7.72
C THR A 250 -2.48 15.87 7.44
N ILE A 251 -2.82 16.02 6.15
CA ILE A 251 -4.15 16.47 5.72
C ILE A 251 -5.20 15.42 6.08
N SER A 252 -5.01 14.15 5.71
CA SER A 252 -5.95 13.06 6.04
C SER A 252 -6.22 12.96 7.54
N ARG A 253 -5.18 13.08 8.36
CA ARG A 253 -5.28 13.06 9.83
C ARG A 253 -6.00 14.29 10.38
N ALA A 254 -5.78 15.47 9.79
CA ALA A 254 -6.46 16.71 10.18
C ALA A 254 -7.96 16.66 9.87
N PHE A 255 -8.34 16.14 8.70
CA PHE A 255 -9.74 16.03 8.27
C PHE A 255 -10.47 14.82 8.87
N ARG A 256 -9.76 13.88 9.52
CA ARG A 256 -10.30 12.58 9.98
C ARG A 256 -11.06 11.83 8.87
N GLN A 257 -10.70 12.14 7.64
CA GLN A 257 -11.26 11.63 6.41
C GLN A 257 -10.11 11.52 5.43
N ARG A 258 -10.18 10.52 4.56
CA ARG A 258 -9.15 10.28 3.57
C ARG A 258 -8.99 11.51 2.68
N PHE A 259 -7.79 12.06 2.68
CA PHE A 259 -7.31 12.94 1.62
C PHE A 259 -6.08 12.30 1.02
N ASP A 260 -6.36 11.29 0.19
CA ASP A 260 -5.37 10.72 -0.69
C ASP A 260 -5.59 11.31 -2.08
N PRO A 261 -4.72 12.25 -2.51
CA PRO A 261 -4.78 12.75 -3.86
C PRO A 261 -4.70 11.60 -4.85
N VAL A 262 -3.91 10.54 -4.59
CA VAL A 262 -3.76 9.41 -5.50
C VAL A 262 -5.07 8.67 -5.71
N ASP A 263 -5.86 8.39 -4.67
CA ASP A 263 -7.19 7.80 -4.87
C ASP A 263 -8.18 8.76 -5.52
N PHE A 264 -8.18 10.04 -5.16
CA PHE A 264 -8.95 11.06 -5.89
C PHE A 264 -8.53 11.11 -7.38
N PHE A 265 -7.24 10.93 -7.66
CA PHE A 265 -6.69 10.83 -9.03
C PHE A 265 -7.03 9.53 -9.70
N GLN A 266 -7.11 8.42 -8.98
CA GLN A 266 -7.45 7.13 -9.52
C GLN A 266 -8.94 7.05 -9.81
N ASP A 267 -9.79 7.62 -8.97
CA ASP A 267 -11.21 7.81 -9.24
C ASP A 267 -11.40 8.70 -10.46
N LEU A 268 -10.68 9.82 -10.55
CA LEU A 268 -10.67 10.64 -11.75
C LEU A 268 -10.10 9.92 -12.96
N ALA A 269 -9.02 9.15 -12.82
CA ALA A 269 -8.38 8.36 -13.86
C ALA A 269 -9.19 7.12 -14.25
N SER A 270 -10.15 6.69 -13.43
CA SER A 270 -11.06 5.59 -13.75
C SER A 270 -12.13 6.02 -14.76
N ILE A 271 -12.35 7.33 -14.90
CA ILE A 271 -13.17 7.91 -15.96
C ILE A 271 -12.49 7.63 -17.31
N SER A 272 -13.20 7.00 -18.24
CA SER A 272 -12.62 6.55 -19.53
C SER A 272 -11.96 7.66 -20.36
N VAL A 273 -12.37 8.92 -20.14
CA VAL A 273 -11.86 10.11 -20.83
C VAL A 273 -10.48 10.52 -20.29
N THR A 274 -10.28 10.50 -18.97
CA THR A 274 -9.02 10.94 -18.34
C THR A 274 -7.87 9.98 -18.60
N LYS A 275 -8.13 8.67 -18.77
CA LYS A 275 -7.12 7.68 -19.18
C LYS A 275 -6.42 8.01 -20.50
N LYS A 276 -7.08 8.79 -21.37
CA LYS A 276 -6.55 9.20 -22.68
C LYS A 276 -5.85 10.56 -22.65
N MET A 277 -5.92 11.28 -21.53
CA MET A 277 -5.32 12.61 -21.38
C MET A 277 -3.87 12.49 -20.92
N THR A 278 -2.96 13.15 -21.64
CA THR A 278 -1.55 13.23 -21.27
C THR A 278 -1.30 14.42 -20.34
N PHE A 279 -0.16 14.45 -19.64
CA PHE A 279 0.25 15.63 -18.84
C PHE A 279 0.20 16.93 -19.66
N LEU A 280 0.64 16.88 -20.92
CA LEU A 280 0.58 18.02 -21.83
C LEU A 280 -0.85 18.52 -22.06
N SER A 281 -1.83 17.62 -22.17
CA SER A 281 -3.24 18.01 -22.35
C SER A 281 -3.80 18.77 -21.13
N HIS A 282 -3.33 18.47 -19.92
CA HIS A 282 -3.72 19.22 -18.71
C HIS A 282 -3.15 20.63 -18.72
N VAL A 283 -1.88 20.79 -19.11
CA VAL A 283 -1.23 22.08 -19.27
C VAL A 283 -1.92 22.91 -20.36
N MET A 284 -2.26 22.29 -21.48
CA MET A 284 -3.02 22.95 -22.56
C MET A 284 -4.40 23.42 -22.08
N ASN A 285 -5.12 22.63 -21.28
CA ASN A 285 -6.41 23.08 -20.73
C ASN A 285 -6.24 24.22 -19.71
N MET A 286 -5.17 24.24 -18.92
CA MET A 286 -4.85 25.38 -18.05
C MET A 286 -4.67 26.67 -18.86
N VAL A 287 -3.87 26.61 -19.93
CA VAL A 287 -3.66 27.74 -20.84
C VAL A 287 -4.97 28.17 -21.51
N LEU A 288 -5.77 27.19 -21.97
CA LEU A 288 -7.08 27.44 -22.58
C LEU A 288 -8.05 28.13 -21.61
N ALA A 289 -8.14 27.66 -20.36
CA ALA A 289 -9.02 28.24 -19.35
C ALA A 289 -8.66 29.70 -19.04
N VAL A 290 -7.35 30.00 -18.92
CA VAL A 290 -6.86 31.38 -18.74
C VAL A 290 -7.17 32.23 -19.97
N ALA A 291 -6.95 31.70 -21.18
CA ALA A 291 -7.26 32.41 -22.42
C ALA A 291 -8.76 32.72 -22.54
N LEU A 292 -9.64 31.76 -22.26
CA LEU A 292 -11.09 31.96 -22.29
C LEU A 292 -11.55 32.96 -21.21
N LEU A 293 -10.95 32.94 -20.02
CA LEU A 293 -11.20 33.91 -18.96
C LEU A 293 -10.86 35.33 -19.42
N GLN A 294 -9.67 35.52 -20.01
CA GLN A 294 -9.22 36.82 -20.52
C GLN A 294 -10.12 37.33 -21.66
N LEU A 295 -10.53 36.43 -22.57
CA LEU A 295 -11.45 36.76 -23.66
C LEU A 295 -12.83 37.21 -23.14
N PHE A 296 -13.33 36.60 -22.06
CA PHE A 296 -14.62 36.95 -21.48
C PHE A 296 -14.63 38.35 -20.84
N PHE A 297 -13.55 38.74 -20.15
CA PHE A 297 -13.48 40.00 -19.41
C PHE A 297 -12.93 41.18 -20.20
N THR A 298 -12.45 40.98 -21.43
CA THR A 298 -11.84 42.04 -22.25
C THR A 298 -12.79 42.48 -23.38
N PRO A 299 -13.37 43.69 -23.32
CA PRO A 299 -14.34 44.16 -24.32
C PRO A 299 -13.82 44.18 -25.76
N ALA A 300 -12.51 44.41 -25.95
CA ALA A 300 -11.87 44.44 -27.26
C ALA A 300 -11.95 43.11 -28.01
N PHE A 301 -12.12 41.98 -27.31
CA PHE A 301 -12.22 40.64 -27.90
C PHE A 301 -13.65 40.14 -28.07
N PHE A 302 -14.65 40.99 -27.84
CA PHE A 302 -16.06 40.60 -27.93
C PHE A 302 -16.45 39.93 -29.28
N PRO A 303 -15.98 40.40 -30.46
CA PRO A 303 -16.26 39.71 -31.73
C PRO A 303 -15.72 38.27 -31.77
N LEU A 304 -14.58 38.02 -31.13
CA LEU A 304 -13.97 36.69 -31.03
C LEU A 304 -14.77 35.79 -30.08
N VAL A 305 -15.31 36.33 -28.99
CA VAL A 305 -16.23 35.61 -28.07
C VAL A 305 -17.49 35.15 -28.82
N LEU A 306 -18.08 36.01 -29.66
CA LEU A 306 -19.22 35.65 -30.49
C LEU A 306 -18.89 34.50 -31.46
N PHE A 307 -17.72 34.57 -32.12
CA PHE A 307 -17.26 33.55 -33.05
C PHE A 307 -17.02 32.20 -32.37
N ILE A 308 -16.34 32.19 -31.22
CA ILE A 308 -16.10 30.98 -30.43
C ILE A 308 -17.42 30.39 -29.91
N GLY A 309 -18.35 31.24 -29.44
CA GLY A 309 -19.67 30.81 -29.00
C GLY A 309 -20.48 30.14 -30.12
N ALA A 310 -20.43 30.70 -31.34
CA ALA A 310 -21.09 30.11 -32.51
C ALA A 310 -20.47 28.75 -32.89
N ILE A 311 -19.13 28.64 -32.93
CA ILE A 311 -18.44 27.36 -33.18
C ILE A 311 -18.77 26.35 -32.10
N GLY A 312 -18.74 26.75 -30.82
CA GLY A 312 -19.08 25.90 -29.69
C GLY A 312 -20.49 25.33 -29.80
N GLY A 313 -21.47 26.17 -30.16
CA GLY A 313 -22.84 25.73 -30.42
C GLY A 313 -22.94 24.73 -31.57
N ILE A 314 -22.21 24.94 -32.68
CA ILE A 314 -22.17 23.99 -33.82
C ILE A 314 -21.58 22.64 -33.39
N ILE A 315 -20.44 22.65 -32.70
CA ILE A 315 -19.81 21.42 -32.19
C ILE A 315 -20.78 20.67 -31.27
N LEU A 316 -21.45 21.39 -30.37
CA LEU A 316 -22.40 20.80 -29.44
C LEU A 316 -23.60 20.17 -30.18
N ALA A 317 -24.10 20.83 -31.22
CA ALA A 317 -25.14 20.26 -32.08
C ALA A 317 -24.66 18.96 -32.76
N VAL A 318 -23.43 18.93 -33.28
CA VAL A 318 -22.85 17.71 -33.89
C VAL A 318 -22.71 16.58 -32.86
N ILE A 319 -22.30 16.88 -31.63
CA ILE A 319 -22.20 15.89 -30.54
C ILE A 319 -23.56 15.29 -30.22
N PHE A 320 -24.60 16.12 -30.05
CA PHE A 320 -25.93 15.62 -29.75
C PHE A 320 -26.54 14.86 -30.94
N LEU A 321 -26.27 15.28 -32.17
CA LEU A 321 -26.64 14.53 -33.37
C LEU A 321 -25.97 13.15 -33.40
N TYR A 322 -24.68 13.07 -33.05
CA TYR A 322 -23.98 11.80 -32.91
C TYR A 322 -24.57 10.95 -31.77
N GLY A 323 -24.99 11.57 -30.66
CA GLY A 323 -25.70 10.88 -29.57
C GLY A 323 -27.02 10.25 -30.02
N ILE A 324 -27.81 10.97 -30.84
CA ILE A 324 -29.03 10.42 -31.46
C ILE A 324 -28.70 9.19 -32.30
N PHE A 325 -27.64 9.25 -33.11
CA PHE A 325 -27.19 8.11 -33.91
C PHE A 325 -26.72 6.93 -33.03
N LEU A 326 -25.89 7.21 -32.03
CA LEU A 326 -25.29 6.20 -31.16
C LEU A 326 -26.36 5.45 -30.37
N PHE A 327 -27.23 6.15 -29.64
CA PHE A 327 -28.25 5.52 -28.80
C PHE A 327 -29.47 5.06 -29.59
N GLY A 328 -29.81 5.75 -30.69
CA GLY A 328 -30.96 5.40 -31.53
C GLY A 328 -30.73 4.18 -32.42
N PHE A 329 -29.49 3.91 -32.81
CA PHE A 329 -29.17 2.85 -33.76
C PHE A 329 -28.11 1.86 -33.25
N ARG A 330 -26.95 2.34 -32.80
CA ARG A 330 -25.81 1.44 -32.47
C ARG A 330 -25.98 0.71 -31.13
N GLU A 331 -26.46 1.41 -30.12
CA GLU A 331 -26.62 0.90 -28.75
C GLU A 331 -28.10 0.71 -28.39
N ARG A 332 -28.97 0.52 -29.38
CA ARG A 332 -30.44 0.54 -29.22
C ARG A 332 -30.96 -0.48 -28.20
N ASP A 333 -30.26 -1.60 -28.05
CA ASP A 333 -30.68 -2.72 -27.20
C ASP A 333 -30.44 -2.48 -25.70
N GLN A 334 -29.74 -1.40 -25.32
CA GLN A 334 -29.56 -1.07 -23.90
C GLN A 334 -30.85 -0.46 -23.29
N PRO A 335 -31.18 -0.77 -22.01
CA PRO A 335 -32.43 -0.31 -21.38
C PRO A 335 -32.60 1.21 -21.35
N SER A 336 -31.48 1.93 -21.31
CA SER A 336 -31.44 3.40 -21.23
C SER A 336 -31.45 4.11 -22.59
N SER A 337 -31.25 3.39 -23.69
CA SER A 337 -30.97 4.02 -24.97
C SER A 337 -32.14 4.85 -25.50
N SER A 338 -33.38 4.40 -25.30
CA SER A 338 -34.57 5.14 -25.77
C SER A 338 -34.69 6.53 -25.13
N TRP A 339 -34.50 6.65 -23.81
CA TRP A 339 -34.61 7.95 -23.14
C TRP A 339 -33.40 8.84 -23.45
N LEU A 340 -32.20 8.25 -23.60
CA LEU A 340 -30.99 8.97 -24.00
C LEU A 340 -31.12 9.55 -25.42
N THR A 341 -31.68 8.80 -26.37
CA THR A 341 -31.96 9.30 -27.73
C THR A 341 -32.89 10.51 -27.70
N TRP A 342 -33.97 10.47 -26.91
CA TRP A 342 -34.90 11.59 -26.76
C TRP A 342 -34.24 12.80 -26.09
N ALA A 343 -33.43 12.58 -25.06
CA ALA A 343 -32.67 13.64 -24.41
C ALA A 343 -31.68 14.31 -25.37
N CYS A 344 -30.95 13.54 -26.17
CA CYS A 344 -30.04 14.07 -27.20
C CYS A 344 -30.80 14.82 -28.31
N ALA A 345 -31.96 14.30 -28.76
CA ALA A 345 -32.79 14.96 -29.76
C ALA A 345 -33.34 16.31 -29.28
N LEU A 346 -33.84 16.36 -28.04
CA LEU A 346 -34.33 17.60 -27.44
C LEU A 346 -33.20 18.63 -27.31
N ALA A 347 -32.04 18.22 -26.80
CA ALA A 347 -30.87 19.09 -26.68
C ALA A 347 -30.41 19.61 -28.05
N PHE A 348 -30.36 18.76 -29.08
CA PHE A 348 -30.03 19.15 -30.44
C PHE A 348 -30.98 20.23 -30.98
N ILE A 349 -32.30 20.02 -30.85
CA ILE A 349 -33.31 20.98 -31.31
C ILE A 349 -33.15 22.32 -30.59
N VAL A 350 -32.99 22.30 -29.26
CA VAL A 350 -32.77 23.51 -28.46
C VAL A 350 -31.54 24.27 -28.95
N ILE A 351 -30.42 23.59 -29.21
CA ILE A 351 -29.18 24.23 -29.67
C ILE A 351 -29.34 24.83 -31.07
N ILE A 352 -30.04 24.15 -31.99
CA ILE A 352 -30.32 24.68 -33.33
C ILE A 352 -31.20 25.93 -33.24
N ILE A 353 -32.21 25.94 -32.37
CA ILE A 353 -33.05 27.12 -32.13
C ILE A 353 -32.20 28.28 -31.58
N ILE A 354 -31.31 28.01 -30.63
CA ILE A 354 -30.40 29.01 -30.07
C ILE A 354 -29.45 29.55 -31.15
N LEU A 355 -28.84 28.69 -31.97
CA LEU A 355 -27.97 29.11 -33.08
C LEU A 355 -28.73 29.96 -34.10
N ALA A 356 -29.97 29.61 -34.43
CA ALA A 356 -30.83 30.38 -35.32
C ALA A 356 -31.20 31.75 -34.72
N ALA A 357 -31.51 31.80 -33.41
CA ALA A 357 -31.78 33.05 -32.69
C ALA A 357 -30.54 33.97 -32.62
N GLY A 358 -29.33 33.38 -32.59
CA GLY A 358 -28.07 34.11 -32.64
C GLY A 358 -27.87 34.95 -33.90
N ARG A 359 -28.58 34.66 -35.01
CA ARG A 359 -28.62 35.52 -36.20
C ARG A 359 -29.29 36.87 -35.94
N PHE A 360 -30.30 36.89 -35.07
CA PHE A 360 -31.09 38.08 -34.77
C PHE A 360 -30.60 38.82 -33.52
N TYR A 361 -30.06 38.07 -32.54
CA TYR A 361 -29.59 38.61 -31.26
C TYR A 361 -28.16 38.13 -30.93
N PRO A 362 -27.17 38.41 -31.78
CA PRO A 362 -25.81 37.86 -31.62
C PRO A 362 -25.18 38.29 -30.29
N GLN A 363 -25.39 39.54 -29.89
CA GLN A 363 -24.85 40.16 -28.67
C GLN A 363 -25.37 39.54 -27.36
N SER A 364 -26.51 38.84 -27.40
CA SER A 364 -27.12 38.21 -26.22
C SER A 364 -26.97 36.69 -26.22
N VAL A 365 -27.01 36.08 -27.41
CA VAL A 365 -27.10 34.61 -27.56
C VAL A 365 -25.73 33.95 -27.61
N PHE A 366 -24.78 34.47 -28.40
CA PHE A 366 -23.47 33.82 -28.52
C PHE A 366 -22.59 33.92 -27.27
N PRO A 367 -22.68 34.96 -26.42
CA PRO A 367 -22.04 34.94 -25.10
C PRO A 367 -22.55 33.79 -24.20
N LEU A 368 -23.84 33.44 -24.27
CA LEU A 368 -24.39 32.30 -23.53
C LEU A 368 -23.84 30.96 -24.05
N LEU A 369 -23.71 30.81 -25.36
CA LEU A 369 -23.08 29.62 -25.95
C LEU A 369 -21.57 29.56 -25.67
N PHE A 370 -20.90 30.70 -25.52
CA PHE A 370 -19.50 30.78 -25.09
C PHE A 370 -19.29 30.32 -23.64
N LEU A 371 -20.31 30.48 -22.76
CA LEU A 371 -20.24 29.95 -21.39
C LEU A 371 -20.08 28.43 -21.37
N ILE A 372 -20.53 27.70 -22.39
CA ILE A 372 -20.44 26.24 -22.43
C ILE A 372 -18.97 25.75 -22.50
N PRO A 373 -18.16 26.12 -23.51
CA PRO A 373 -16.74 25.75 -23.53
C PRO A 373 -15.97 26.38 -22.38
N PHE A 374 -16.35 27.58 -21.91
CA PHE A 374 -15.71 28.23 -20.76
C PHE A 374 -15.93 27.46 -19.45
N ILE A 375 -17.19 27.16 -19.09
CA ILE A 375 -17.53 26.38 -17.89
C ILE A 375 -16.96 24.97 -18.01
N SER A 376 -17.00 24.35 -19.19
CA SER A 376 -16.41 23.02 -19.40
C SER A 376 -14.90 23.04 -19.18
N SER A 377 -14.20 24.04 -19.70
CA SER A 377 -12.75 24.18 -19.49
C SER A 377 -12.41 24.45 -18.02
N LEU A 378 -13.22 25.29 -17.34
CA LEU A 378 -13.08 25.53 -15.89
C LEU A 378 -13.35 24.28 -15.06
N TYR A 379 -14.36 23.48 -15.42
CA TYR A 379 -14.66 22.22 -14.76
C TYR A 379 -13.51 21.23 -14.93
N ILE A 380 -13.03 21.03 -16.17
CA ILE A 380 -11.85 20.19 -16.45
C ILE A 380 -10.64 20.73 -15.69
N LEU A 381 -10.45 22.05 -15.63
CA LEU A 381 -9.36 22.67 -14.88
C LEU A 381 -9.45 22.33 -13.39
N ALA A 382 -10.58 22.59 -12.75
CA ALA A 382 -10.76 22.45 -11.32
C ALA A 382 -10.79 20.99 -10.86
N VAL A 383 -11.46 20.12 -11.61
CA VAL A 383 -11.70 18.73 -11.23
C VAL A 383 -10.59 17.81 -11.71
N ILE A 384 -9.95 18.09 -12.86
CA ILE A 384 -8.98 17.18 -13.47
C ILE A 384 -7.58 17.80 -13.51
N SER A 385 -7.38 18.92 -14.23
CA SER A 385 -6.03 19.43 -14.52
C SER A 385 -5.28 19.95 -13.29
N LEU A 386 -5.91 20.77 -12.45
CA LEU A 386 -5.28 21.36 -11.27
C LEU A 386 -4.91 20.28 -10.24
N PRO A 387 -5.81 19.35 -9.91
CA PRO A 387 -5.45 18.20 -9.11
C PRO A 387 -4.26 17.43 -9.73
N MET A 388 -4.31 17.03 -11.01
CA MET A 388 -3.22 16.27 -11.65
C MET A 388 -1.88 17.00 -11.61
N PHE A 389 -1.89 18.31 -11.79
CA PHE A 389 -0.71 19.16 -11.67
C PHE A 389 -0.15 19.15 -10.24
N ILE A 390 -1.00 19.29 -9.22
CA ILE A 390 -0.60 19.18 -7.81
C ILE A 390 0.01 17.80 -7.53
N ALA A 391 -0.58 16.73 -8.06
CA ALA A 391 -0.06 15.37 -7.95
C ALA A 391 1.37 15.27 -8.48
N HIS A 392 1.59 15.79 -9.69
CA HIS A 392 2.87 15.76 -10.36
C HIS A 392 3.92 16.57 -9.60
N VAL A 393 3.60 17.80 -9.20
CA VAL A 393 4.50 18.65 -8.39
C VAL A 393 4.84 17.98 -7.06
N LYS A 394 3.84 17.40 -6.38
CA LYS A 394 4.05 16.66 -5.13
C LYS A 394 4.96 15.46 -5.33
N ARG A 395 4.74 14.64 -6.36
CA ARG A 395 5.58 13.48 -6.68
C ARG A 395 7.02 13.91 -6.91
N THR A 396 7.23 14.96 -7.70
CA THR A 396 8.57 15.51 -7.98
C THR A 396 9.24 16.08 -6.73
N ALA A 397 8.50 16.78 -5.86
CA ALA A 397 9.04 17.27 -4.59
C ALA A 397 9.38 16.12 -3.63
N TYR A 398 8.53 15.11 -3.55
CA TYR A 398 8.73 13.93 -2.71
C TYR A 398 9.97 13.13 -3.14
N THR A 399 10.16 12.89 -4.45
CA THR A 399 11.34 12.16 -4.94
C THR A 399 12.66 12.89 -4.64
N LEU A 400 12.64 14.22 -4.55
CA LEU A 400 13.80 15.03 -4.15
C LEU A 400 14.12 14.95 -2.65
N TRP A 401 13.13 14.71 -1.80
CA TRP A 401 13.29 14.72 -0.33
C TRP A 401 13.15 13.36 0.36
N SER A 402 12.82 12.33 -0.42
CA SER A 402 12.72 10.94 -0.01
C SER A 402 14.06 10.41 0.50
N SER A 403 13.97 9.49 1.45
CA SER A 403 15.09 8.69 1.95
C SER A 403 15.42 7.47 1.08
N ARG A 404 14.76 7.30 -0.08
CA ARG A 404 15.07 6.23 -1.05
C ARG A 404 16.56 6.26 -1.41
N ASN A 405 17.26 5.14 -1.26
CA ASN A 405 18.72 4.97 -1.40
C ASN A 405 19.60 5.51 -0.27
N MET A 406 19.04 5.90 0.89
CA MET A 406 19.86 6.23 2.06
C MET A 406 20.20 4.96 2.86
N GLY A 407 21.47 4.77 3.17
CA GLY A 407 21.89 3.70 4.09
C GLY A 407 21.53 4.02 5.55
N SER A 408 21.50 3.01 6.41
CA SER A 408 21.21 3.12 7.85
C SER A 408 22.02 4.23 8.54
N LYS A 409 23.32 4.33 8.24
CA LYS A 409 24.22 5.36 8.79
C LYS A 409 23.76 6.78 8.43
N GLU A 410 23.33 6.99 7.19
CA GLU A 410 22.91 8.30 6.69
C GLU A 410 21.59 8.74 7.31
N ILE A 411 20.66 7.81 7.54
CA ILE A 411 19.37 8.05 8.22
C ILE A 411 19.60 8.59 9.63
N VAL A 412 20.52 7.97 10.38
CA VAL A 412 20.91 8.42 11.72
C VAL A 412 21.63 9.77 11.67
N ALA A 413 22.64 9.91 10.80
CA ALA A 413 23.43 11.13 10.68
C ALA A 413 22.58 12.37 10.31
N LYS A 414 21.61 12.21 9.41
CA LYS A 414 20.69 13.27 8.98
C LYS A 414 19.54 13.54 9.96
N LYS A 415 19.53 12.87 11.13
CA LYS A 415 18.45 12.93 12.14
C LYS A 415 17.07 12.72 11.50
N ARG A 416 17.00 11.83 10.51
CA ARG A 416 15.75 11.46 9.82
C ARG A 416 14.94 10.51 10.69
N PHE A 417 15.61 9.84 11.63
CA PHE A 417 14.99 8.98 12.62
C PHE A 417 15.35 9.41 14.04
N ASP A 418 14.36 9.53 14.92
CA ASP A 418 14.56 9.81 16.33
C ASP A 418 14.39 8.53 17.16
N LEU A 419 15.52 7.86 17.42
CA LEU A 419 15.58 6.64 18.23
C LEU A 419 14.99 6.82 19.63
N LYS A 420 14.98 8.04 20.19
CA LYS A 420 14.44 8.30 21.54
C LYS A 420 12.92 8.21 21.60
N LYS A 421 12.23 8.35 20.46
CA LYS A 421 10.77 8.17 20.37
C LYS A 421 10.35 6.72 20.40
N TYR A 422 11.29 5.79 20.20
CA TYR A 422 11.04 4.35 20.20
C TYR A 422 11.36 3.80 21.59
N GLN A 423 10.31 3.62 22.39
CA GLN A 423 10.42 3.07 23.75
C GLN A 423 10.47 1.52 23.79
N TYR A 424 10.74 0.87 22.66
CA TYR A 424 10.92 -0.58 22.59
C TYR A 424 12.26 -0.96 23.25
N GLU A 425 12.29 -1.95 24.15
CA GLU A 425 13.55 -2.63 24.52
C GLU A 425 13.96 -3.64 23.43
N SER A 426 13.87 -3.24 22.17
CA SER A 426 14.38 -4.03 21.05
C SER A 426 15.85 -3.67 20.85
N ARG A 427 16.73 -4.65 20.97
CA ARG A 427 18.16 -4.45 20.69
C ARG A 427 18.43 -4.28 19.21
N VAL A 428 17.56 -4.84 18.39
CA VAL A 428 17.63 -4.78 16.94
C VAL A 428 16.34 -4.16 16.41
N LEU A 429 16.49 -3.10 15.61
CA LEU A 429 15.39 -2.50 14.87
C LEU A 429 15.58 -2.81 13.39
N VAL A 430 14.60 -3.49 12.81
CA VAL A 430 14.55 -3.89 11.41
C VAL A 430 13.59 -2.96 10.66
N PHE A 431 13.99 -2.50 9.47
CA PHE A 431 13.19 -1.60 8.65
C PHE A 431 13.40 -1.83 7.14
N GLY A 432 12.46 -1.39 6.30
CA GLY A 432 12.55 -1.37 4.82
C GLY A 432 12.58 0.06 4.25
N HIS A 433 12.05 0.29 3.04
CA HIS A 433 11.80 1.60 2.40
C HIS A 433 12.98 2.29 1.70
N THR A 434 14.22 2.09 2.14
CA THR A 434 15.37 2.82 1.52
C THR A 434 16.13 2.02 0.47
N HIS A 435 15.70 0.80 0.18
CA HIS A 435 16.19 -0.09 -0.89
C HIS A 435 17.66 -0.53 -0.77
N GLN A 436 18.38 -0.14 0.28
CA GLN A 436 19.76 -0.56 0.51
C GLN A 436 19.88 -1.46 1.73
N ALA A 437 20.00 -2.76 1.50
CA ALA A 437 20.25 -3.73 2.55
C ALA A 437 21.54 -3.40 3.31
N ASP A 438 21.43 -3.12 4.61
CA ASP A 438 22.59 -2.77 5.43
C ASP A 438 22.39 -2.88 6.93
N PHE A 439 23.50 -3.02 7.64
CA PHE A 439 23.56 -3.09 9.10
C PHE A 439 24.37 -1.90 9.60
N GLU A 440 23.88 -1.23 10.64
CA GLU A 440 24.59 -0.14 11.30
C GLU A 440 24.50 -0.29 12.83
N ALA A 441 25.66 -0.29 13.48
CA ALA A 441 25.74 -0.22 14.93
C ALA A 441 25.30 1.16 15.42
N VAL A 442 24.48 1.19 16.49
CA VAL A 442 24.03 2.44 17.09
C VAL A 442 24.84 2.72 18.36
N GLU A 443 25.64 3.77 18.32
CA GLU A 443 26.36 4.24 19.50
C GLU A 443 25.47 5.13 20.40
N GLY A 444 25.56 4.96 21.71
CA GLY A 444 24.92 5.84 22.70
C GLY A 444 23.44 5.58 22.99
N SER A 445 22.80 4.60 22.33
CA SER A 445 21.43 4.16 22.64
C SER A 445 21.44 2.99 23.61
N LYS A 446 20.65 3.08 24.70
CA LYS A 446 20.52 2.00 25.69
C LYS A 446 19.57 0.88 25.25
N SER A 447 18.63 1.19 24.35
CA SER A 447 17.59 0.27 23.90
C SER A 447 17.96 -0.43 22.60
N VAL A 448 18.21 0.34 21.53
CA VAL A 448 18.57 -0.17 20.19
C VAL A 448 20.08 -0.16 20.02
N ARG A 449 20.70 -1.32 19.77
CA ARG A 449 22.14 -1.48 19.50
C ARG A 449 22.46 -1.67 18.01
N LEU A 450 21.50 -2.15 17.22
CA LEU A 450 21.66 -2.43 15.80
C LEU A 450 20.45 -1.96 14.98
N LEU A 451 20.73 -1.24 13.90
CA LEU A 451 19.79 -0.96 12.82
C LEU A 451 20.04 -1.94 11.68
N VAL A 452 18.96 -2.49 11.14
CA VAL A 452 18.99 -3.44 10.03
C VAL A 452 18.00 -3.01 8.97
N ASN A 453 18.49 -2.79 7.77
CA ASN A 453 17.68 -2.57 6.59
C ASN A 453 17.56 -3.87 5.79
N THR A 454 16.33 -4.27 5.45
CA THR A 454 16.03 -5.48 4.67
C THR A 454 16.39 -5.36 3.20
N GLY A 455 16.47 -4.15 2.66
CA GLY A 455 16.79 -3.89 1.25
C GLY A 455 15.55 -3.81 0.36
N THR A 456 15.64 -4.35 -0.86
CA THR A 456 14.55 -4.36 -1.85
C THR A 456 14.51 -5.67 -2.63
N TRP A 457 13.33 -5.96 -3.20
CA TRP A 457 13.09 -7.03 -4.15
C TRP A 457 12.89 -6.57 -5.59
N VAL A 458 12.70 -5.26 -5.81
CA VAL A 458 12.49 -4.71 -7.14
C VAL A 458 13.84 -4.56 -7.83
N ASP A 459 13.97 -5.08 -9.06
CA ASP A 459 15.12 -4.78 -9.89
C ASP A 459 15.02 -3.38 -10.51
N GLU A 460 15.78 -2.43 -9.97
CA GLU A 460 15.86 -1.06 -10.46
C GLU A 460 17.05 -0.82 -11.41
N SER A 461 17.71 -1.86 -11.91
CA SER A 461 18.91 -1.76 -12.76
C SER A 461 18.70 -0.87 -13.99
N THR A 462 17.47 -0.78 -14.51
CA THR A 462 17.08 0.08 -15.64
C THR A 462 17.12 1.59 -15.32
N GLN A 463 17.15 1.98 -14.04
CA GLN A 463 17.21 3.38 -13.58
C GLN A 463 18.64 3.85 -13.24
N GLY A 464 19.67 3.04 -13.54
CA GLY A 464 21.07 3.41 -13.30
C GLY A 464 21.48 3.43 -11.81
N LYS A 465 20.69 2.79 -10.94
CA LYS A 465 21.00 2.56 -9.52
C LYS A 465 20.99 1.05 -9.22
N CYS A 466 21.65 0.67 -8.11
CA CYS A 466 22.27 -0.64 -7.86
C CYS A 466 21.45 -1.89 -8.22
N SER A 467 22.17 -2.90 -8.73
CA SER A 467 21.71 -4.25 -9.12
C SER A 467 21.35 -5.19 -7.95
N ASP A 468 21.19 -4.65 -6.74
CA ASP A 468 21.14 -5.43 -5.50
C ASP A 468 19.68 -5.58 -5.05
N HIS A 469 18.97 -6.49 -5.72
CA HIS A 469 17.57 -6.83 -5.45
C HIS A 469 17.42 -8.25 -4.89
N ASP A 470 16.18 -8.68 -4.67
CA ASP A 470 15.79 -9.95 -4.06
C ASP A 470 16.46 -10.20 -2.68
N THR A 471 16.66 -9.12 -1.93
CA THR A 471 17.28 -9.16 -0.60
C THR A 471 16.24 -9.41 0.49
N PHE A 472 16.63 -10.16 1.51
CA PHE A 472 15.76 -10.43 2.64
C PHE A 472 16.58 -10.63 3.90
N MET A 473 15.89 -10.51 5.04
CA MET A 473 16.50 -10.71 6.33
C MET A 473 16.10 -12.07 6.90
N TYR A 474 17.10 -12.81 7.37
CA TYR A 474 16.92 -14.04 8.12
C TYR A 474 17.35 -13.85 9.57
N ILE A 475 16.53 -14.35 10.50
CA ILE A 475 16.80 -14.29 11.93
C ILE A 475 16.51 -15.67 12.52
N ASP A 476 17.51 -16.24 13.20
CA ASP A 476 17.36 -17.45 14.00
C ASP A 476 18.00 -17.27 15.38
N LYS A 477 18.15 -18.38 16.12
CA LYS A 477 18.81 -18.39 17.42
C LYS A 477 20.27 -17.92 17.41
N THR A 478 20.94 -17.86 16.26
CA THR A 478 22.31 -17.35 16.11
C THR A 478 22.34 -15.85 15.84
N GLY A 479 21.18 -15.26 15.52
CA GLY A 479 20.99 -13.84 15.33
C GLY A 479 20.71 -13.43 13.88
N PRO A 480 20.78 -12.13 13.60
CA PRO A 480 20.41 -11.54 12.32
C PRO A 480 21.44 -11.82 11.21
N CYS A 481 20.97 -12.02 9.99
CA CYS A 481 21.76 -12.16 8.77
C CYS A 481 20.98 -11.69 7.53
N CYS A 482 21.61 -10.86 6.69
CA CYS A 482 21.03 -10.41 5.43
C CYS A 482 21.44 -11.34 4.29
N MET A 483 20.46 -11.79 3.51
CA MET A 483 20.62 -12.78 2.45
C MET A 483 20.04 -12.24 1.14
N ARG A 484 20.34 -12.93 0.04
CA ARG A 484 19.80 -12.65 -1.29
C ARG A 484 19.28 -13.93 -1.90
N TRP A 485 18.12 -13.86 -2.57
CA TRP A 485 17.64 -14.90 -3.45
C TRP A 485 18.28 -14.72 -4.84
N ALA A 486 19.10 -15.67 -5.24
CA ALA A 486 19.76 -15.68 -6.54
C ALA A 486 18.88 -16.50 -7.51
N ASP A 487 17.84 -15.86 -8.03
CA ASP A 487 16.74 -16.52 -8.75
C ASP A 487 17.18 -17.38 -9.95
N GLU A 488 18.15 -16.89 -10.73
CA GLU A 488 18.69 -17.62 -11.88
C GLU A 488 19.38 -18.92 -11.48
N GLN A 489 20.00 -18.94 -10.30
CA GLN A 489 20.70 -20.10 -9.75
C GLN A 489 19.78 -20.97 -8.87
N GLY A 490 18.63 -20.44 -8.45
CA GLY A 490 17.71 -21.12 -7.55
C GLY A 490 18.28 -21.36 -6.16
N ILE A 491 19.17 -20.48 -5.69
CA ILE A 491 19.84 -20.61 -4.38
C ILE A 491 19.69 -19.34 -3.54
N VAL A 492 19.78 -19.52 -2.22
CA VAL A 492 19.97 -18.41 -1.28
C VAL A 492 21.46 -18.24 -1.00
N GLU A 493 21.93 -17.00 -1.04
CA GLU A 493 23.31 -16.64 -0.75
C GLU A 493 23.44 -15.49 0.26
N CYS A 494 24.62 -15.36 0.87
CA CYS A 494 24.91 -14.25 1.76
C CYS A 494 25.03 -12.93 1.00
N TYR A 495 24.21 -11.94 1.38
CA TYR A 495 24.33 -10.61 0.80
C TYR A 495 25.60 -9.93 1.31
N CYS A 496 26.41 -9.44 0.36
CA CYS A 496 27.71 -8.85 0.62
C CYS A 496 27.69 -7.37 0.22
N ARG A 497 28.01 -6.48 1.15
CA ARG A 497 28.14 -5.05 0.87
C ARG A 497 29.61 -4.66 0.81
N LYS A 498 29.97 -3.71 -0.06
CA LYS A 498 31.28 -3.04 0.02
C LYS A 498 31.38 -2.30 1.36
N ASP A 499 32.53 -2.39 2.00
CA ASP A 499 32.83 -1.63 3.21
C ASP A 499 32.88 -0.13 2.93
N ASN A 500 32.91 0.69 3.98
CA ASN A 500 32.95 2.16 3.85
C ASN A 500 34.19 2.67 3.07
N SER A 501 35.21 1.83 2.85
CA SER A 501 36.39 2.16 2.05
C SER A 501 36.27 1.78 0.58
N GLY A 502 35.17 1.09 0.20
CA GLY A 502 34.91 0.60 -1.16
C GLY A 502 35.78 -0.59 -1.59
N ASN A 503 36.75 -0.99 -0.77
CA ASN A 503 37.84 -1.89 -1.16
C ASN A 503 37.61 -3.35 -0.75
N ARG A 504 36.71 -3.63 0.21
CA ARG A 504 36.42 -5.01 0.64
C ARG A 504 34.93 -5.25 0.72
N THR A 505 34.46 -6.42 0.28
CA THR A 505 33.09 -6.86 0.49
C THR A 505 32.99 -7.61 1.82
N ILE A 506 32.02 -7.22 2.64
CA ILE A 506 31.72 -7.86 3.92
C ILE A 506 30.37 -8.56 3.78
N PRO A 507 30.30 -9.89 3.97
CA PRO A 507 29.04 -10.57 4.14
C PRO A 507 28.34 -9.98 5.36
N LEU A 508 27.12 -9.45 5.21
CA LEU A 508 26.42 -8.82 6.32
C LEU A 508 26.11 -9.82 7.46
N CYS A 509 26.09 -11.10 7.14
CA CYS A 509 25.97 -12.15 8.13
C CYS A 509 27.19 -12.25 9.06
N GLU A 510 28.39 -11.81 8.65
CA GLU A 510 29.57 -11.75 9.51
C GLU A 510 29.72 -10.41 10.23
N TYR A 511 28.82 -9.45 9.97
CA TYR A 511 28.95 -8.06 10.45
C TYR A 511 29.05 -7.98 11.97
N LEU A 512 28.17 -8.66 12.70
CA LEU A 512 28.17 -8.64 14.17
C LEU A 512 29.50 -9.14 14.76
N VAL A 513 30.06 -10.19 14.17
CA VAL A 513 31.34 -10.78 14.62
C VAL A 513 32.48 -9.82 14.31
N LYS A 514 32.53 -9.29 13.08
CA LYS A 514 33.59 -8.36 12.64
C LYS A 514 33.58 -7.04 13.40
N MET A 515 32.40 -6.54 13.78
CA MET A 515 32.23 -5.30 14.53
C MET A 515 32.18 -5.52 16.05
N ASN A 516 32.35 -6.76 16.53
CA ASN A 516 32.28 -7.14 17.95
C ASN A 516 31.01 -6.65 18.66
N ILE A 517 29.86 -6.71 17.96
CA ILE A 517 28.57 -6.25 18.47
C ILE A 517 27.92 -7.38 19.27
N ARG A 518 27.77 -7.16 20.58
CA ARG A 518 27.04 -8.09 21.46
C ARG A 518 25.57 -7.71 21.55
N LEU A 519 24.72 -8.56 20.98
CA LEU A 519 23.27 -8.44 21.07
C LEU A 519 22.71 -9.11 22.34
N ARG A 520 23.42 -10.05 22.96
CA ARG A 520 23.09 -10.60 24.27
C ARG A 520 23.86 -9.87 25.37
N ASP A 521 23.34 -9.89 26.60
CA ASP A 521 24.11 -9.45 27.76
C ASP A 521 25.11 -10.50 28.21
#